data_AF-A3JWY0-F1
#
_entry.id   AF-A3JWY0-F1
#
_cell.length_a   1.000
_cell.length_b   1.000
_cell.length_c   1.000
_cell.angle_alpha   90.00
_cell.angle_beta   90.00
_cell.angle_gamma   90.00
#
_symmetry.space_group_name_H-M   'P 1'
#
loop_
_entity.id
_entity.type
_entity.pdbx_description
1 polymer ?
#
loop_
_entity_poly.entity_id
_entity_poly.type
_entity_poly.pdbx_seq_one_letter_code
_entity_poly.pdbx_strand_id
1 'polypeptide(L)'
;MVVNIFLQSPAIMFAISIIGVLIFAGLTAYDTQKIKNTYLEMAHSGDQEWLAKSAIMGALNLYLDFVNLFMFLLQFLGNRE
;
A
#
# COMPACT_ATOMS: atom_id res chain seq x y z
N MET A 1 -6.31 -14.16 4.24
CA MET A 1 -5.99 -14.86 5.51
C MET A 1 -7.21 -15.56 6.10
N VAL A 2 -8.32 -14.86 6.38
CA VAL A 2 -9.52 -15.43 7.06
C VAL A 2 -10.02 -16.73 6.45
N VAL A 3 -10.19 -16.79 5.12
CA VAL A 3 -10.63 -18.02 4.42
C VAL A 3 -9.64 -19.19 4.59
N ASN A 4 -8.34 -18.89 4.66
CA ASN A 4 -7.30 -19.91 4.80
C ASN A 4 -7.15 -20.45 6.23
N ILE A 5 -7.77 -19.82 7.23
CA ILE A 5 -7.80 -20.34 8.61
C ILE A 5 -8.54 -21.69 8.67
N PHE A 6 -9.55 -21.88 7.81
CA PHE A 6 -10.38 -23.08 7.78
C PHE A 6 -9.92 -24.14 6.76
N LEU A 7 -9.32 -23.70 5.64
CA LEU A 7 -8.88 -24.59 4.56
C LEU A 7 -7.42 -25.04 4.68
N GLN A 8 -6.57 -24.28 5.38
CA GLN A 8 -5.14 -24.54 5.58
C GLN A 8 -4.41 -24.92 4.27
N SER A 9 -4.76 -24.28 3.16
CA SER A 9 -4.25 -24.67 1.83
C SER A 9 -3.02 -23.83 1.44
N PRO A 10 -1.88 -24.46 1.15
CA PRO A 10 -0.68 -23.78 0.65
C PRO A 10 -0.93 -23.05 -0.68
N ALA A 11 -1.75 -23.64 -1.56
CA ALA A 11 -2.09 -23.05 -2.86
C ALA A 11 -2.92 -21.76 -2.71
N ILE A 12 -3.88 -21.74 -1.77
CA ILE A 12 -4.68 -20.55 -1.47
C ILE A 12 -3.79 -19.45 -0.87
N MET A 13 -2.85 -19.81 0.01
CA MET A 13 -1.90 -18.85 0.59
C MET A 13 -1.03 -18.20 -0.48
N PHE A 14 -0.53 -18.99 -1.44
CA PHE A 14 0.23 -18.48 -2.58
C PHE A 14 -0.59 -17.58 -3.51
N ALA A 15 -1.84 -17.95 -3.81
CA ALA A 15 -2.72 -17.10 -4.61
C ALA A 15 -3.03 -15.76 -3.90
N ILE A 16 -3.30 -15.81 -2.59
CA ILE A 16 -3.56 -14.61 -1.78
C ILE A 16 -2.35 -13.68 -1.77
N SER A 17 -1.12 -14.21 -1.66
CA SER A 17 0.08 -13.37 -1.61
C SER A 17 0.31 -12.65 -2.94
N ILE A 18 0.16 -13.31 -4.09
CA ILE A 18 0.23 -12.67 -5.42
C ILE A 18 -0.84 -11.58 -5.56
N ILE A 19 -2.09 -11.91 -5.25
CA ILE A 19 -3.21 -10.96 -5.34
C ILE A 19 -2.96 -9.75 -4.42
N GLY A 20 -2.47 -10.00 -3.21
CA GLY A 20 -2.09 -8.96 -2.26
C GLY A 20 -1.03 -8.02 -2.84
N VAL A 21 0.05 -8.56 -3.40
CA VAL A 21 1.10 -7.76 -4.05
C VAL A 21 0.53 -6.91 -5.18
N LEU A 22 -0.27 -7.48 -6.09
CA LEU A 22 -0.82 -6.75 -7.23
C LEU A 22 -1.78 -5.63 -6.80
N ILE A 23 -2.67 -5.90 -5.84
CA ILE A 23 -3.61 -4.90 -5.32
C ILE A 23 -2.84 -3.77 -4.62
N PHE A 24 -1.95 -4.11 -3.69
CA PHE A 24 -1.23 -3.09 -2.92
C PHE A 24 -0.26 -2.29 -3.80
N ALA A 25 0.40 -2.90 -4.78
CA ALA A 25 1.21 -2.15 -5.75
C ALA A 25 0.37 -1.15 -6.56
N GLY A 26 -0.83 -1.57 -7.00
CA GLY A 26 -1.78 -0.68 -7.68
C GLY A 26 -2.27 0.46 -6.80
N LEU A 27 -2.62 0.17 -5.54
CA LEU A 27 -3.03 1.18 -4.55
C LEU A 27 -1.90 2.15 -4.25
N THR A 28 -0.68 1.68 -3.96
CA THR A 28 0.49 2.56 -3.74
C THR A 28 0.75 3.48 -4.93
N ALA A 29 0.62 2.97 -6.16
CA ALA A 29 0.80 3.78 -7.36
C ALA A 29 -0.30 4.85 -7.52
N TYR A 30 -1.55 4.51 -7.15
CA TYR A 30 -2.65 5.46 -7.12
C TYR A 30 -2.45 6.53 -6.02
N ASP A 31 -2.08 6.12 -4.81
CA ASP A 31 -1.90 7.04 -3.68
C ASP A 31 -0.71 7.98 -3.91
N THR A 32 0.36 7.51 -4.55
CA THR A 32 1.46 8.36 -5.00
C THR A 32 0.97 9.47 -5.95
N GLN A 33 0.13 9.13 -6.93
CA GLN A 33 -0.43 10.10 -7.86
C GLN A 33 -1.39 11.07 -7.16
N LYS A 34 -2.23 10.55 -6.26
CA LYS A 34 -3.16 11.37 -5.47
C LYS A 34 -2.44 12.40 -4.61
N ILE A 35 -1.38 12.00 -3.90
CA ILE A 35 -0.55 12.89 -3.07
C ILE A 35 0.06 13.99 -3.94
N LYS A 36 0.61 13.63 -5.11
CA LYS A 36 1.19 14.58 -6.05
C LYS A 36 0.15 15.60 -6.54
N ASN A 37 -1.02 15.14 -7.00
CA ASN A 37 -2.07 16.02 -7.52
C ASN A 37 -2.58 16.97 -6.43
N THR A 38 -2.81 16.43 -5.23
CA THR A 38 -3.26 17.20 -4.06
C THR A 38 -2.24 18.29 -3.69
N TYR A 39 -0.95 17.97 -3.72
CA TYR A 39 0.12 18.93 -3.47
C TYR A 39 0.12 20.06 -4.50
N LEU A 40 -0.03 19.73 -5.79
CA LEU A 40 -0.07 20.72 -6.87
C LEU A 40 -1.28 21.65 -6.75
N GLU A 41 -2.47 21.11 -6.48
CA GLU A 41 -3.69 21.90 -6.29
C GLU A 41 -3.56 22.89 -5.13
N MET A 42 -2.96 22.46 -4.02
CA MET A 42 -2.85 23.27 -2.80
C MET A 42 -1.64 24.20 -2.79
N ALA A 43 -0.62 23.94 -3.60
CA ALA A 43 0.45 24.90 -3.84
C ALA A 43 -0.09 26.21 -4.46
N HIS A 44 -1.22 26.14 -5.18
CA HIS A 44 -1.89 27.31 -5.74
C HIS A 44 -2.76 28.08 -4.74
N SER A 45 -3.19 27.47 -3.63
CA SER A 45 -4.05 28.11 -2.63
C SER A 45 -3.28 28.91 -1.56
N GLY A 46 -1.96 28.71 -1.44
CA GLY A 46 -1.08 29.49 -0.57
C GLY A 46 -1.07 29.08 0.92
N ASP A 47 -1.80 28.03 1.31
CA ASP A 47 -1.89 27.55 2.69
C ASP A 47 -0.69 26.65 3.06
N GLN A 48 0.42 27.27 3.47
CA GLN A 48 1.66 26.57 3.81
C GLN A 48 1.54 25.61 5.01
N GLU A 49 0.69 25.92 5.99
CA GLU A 49 0.51 25.05 7.15
C GLU A 49 -0.18 23.75 6.73
N TRP A 50 -1.22 23.86 5.91
CA TRP A 50 -1.89 22.69 5.38
C TRP A 50 -0.97 21.85 4.49
N LEU A 51 -0.15 22.49 3.63
CA LEU A 51 0.80 21.79 2.77
C LEU A 51 1.80 20.94 3.57
N ALA A 52 2.29 21.45 4.69
CA ALA A 52 3.18 20.69 5.57
C ALA A 52 2.45 19.48 6.18
N LYS A 53 1.21 19.66 6.68
CA LYS A 53 0.42 18.56 7.26
C LYS A 53 0.05 17.50 6.23
N SER A 54 -0.35 17.90 5.03
CA SER A 54 -0.74 16.97 3.96
C SER A 54 0.45 16.16 3.44
N ALA A 55 1.66 16.75 3.39
CA ALA A 55 2.88 16.03 3.06
C ALA A 55 3.18 14.93 4.10
N ILE A 56 3.05 15.22 5.40
CA ILE A 56 3.26 14.23 6.47
C ILE A 56 2.21 13.10 6.38
N MET A 57 0.93 13.45 6.20
CA MET A 57 -0.14 12.46 6.05
C MET A 57 0.04 11.59 4.80
N GLY A 58 0.45 12.19 3.67
CA GLY A 58 0.76 11.48 2.44
C GLY A 58 1.91 10.50 2.63
N ALA A 59 2.99 10.94 3.27
CA ALA A 59 4.14 10.09 3.58
C ALA A 59 3.76 8.93 4.53
N LEU A 60 2.94 9.19 5.55
CA LEU A 60 2.44 8.16 6.46
C LEU A 60 1.61 7.10 5.72
N ASN A 61 0.72 7.50 4.80
CA ASN A 61 -0.06 6.56 4.00
C ASN A 61 0.84 5.68 3.13
N LEU A 62 1.79 6.28 2.41
CA LEU A 62 2.76 5.52 1.61
C LEU A 62 3.59 4.56 2.45
N TYR A 63 3.93 4.93 3.69
CA TYR A 63 4.61 4.03 4.62
C TYR A 63 3.74 2.82 4.99
N LEU A 64 2.45 3.03 5.28
CA LEU A 64 1.52 1.92 5.56
C LEU A 64 1.32 1.03 4.35
N ASP A 65 1.21 1.60 3.15
CA ASP A 65 1.12 0.85 1.91
C ASP A 65 2.39 0.01 1.68
N PHE A 66 3.56 0.59 1.93
CA PHE A 66 4.84 -0.10 1.85
C PHE A 66 4.90 -1.29 2.82
N VAL A 67 4.49 -1.12 4.08
CA VAL A 67 4.49 -2.22 5.07
C VAL A 67 3.58 -3.37 4.60
N ASN A 68 2.39 -3.07 4.08
CA ASN A 68 1.49 -4.09 3.58
C ASN A 68 2.05 -4.80 2.35
N LEU A 69 2.55 -4.05 1.36
CA LEU A 69 3.18 -4.61 0.17
C LEU A 69 4.38 -5.48 0.54
N PHE A 70 5.22 -5.01 1.47
CA PHE A 70 6.39 -5.73 1.94
C PHE A 70 5.99 -7.03 2.65
N MET A 71 4.97 -7.03 3.51
CA MET A 71 4.47 -8.27 4.11
C MET A 71 3.99 -9.28 3.08
N PHE A 72 3.25 -8.86 2.04
CA PHE A 72 2.83 -9.77 0.97
C PHE A 72 4.01 -10.28 0.15
N LEU A 73 5.02 -9.45 -0.10
CA LEU A 73 6.27 -9.88 -0.74
C LEU A 73 7.02 -10.91 0.11
N LEU A 74 7.14 -10.70 1.42
CA LEU A 74 7.75 -11.68 2.31
C LEU A 74 6.99 -13.01 2.30
N GLN A 75 5.66 -12.98 2.32
CA GLN A 75 4.85 -14.19 2.21
C GLN A 75 5.01 -14.88 0.85
N PHE A 76 5.03 -14.11 -0.24
CA PHE A 76 5.22 -14.65 -1.59
C PHE A 76 6.61 -15.27 -1.79
N LEU A 77 7.66 -14.59 -1.33
CA LEU A 77 9.05 -15.00 -1.51
C LEU A 77 9.53 -16.01 -0.47
N GLY A 78 8.96 -15.98 0.74
CA GLY A 78 9.33 -16.84 1.87
C GLY A 78 8.60 -18.19 1.91
N ASN A 79 7.52 -18.38 1.15
CA ASN A 79 6.76 -19.63 1.09
C ASN A 79 7.42 -20.69 0.18
N ARG A 80 8.73 -20.93 0.37
CA ARG A 80 9.55 -21.82 -0.50
C ARG A 80 9.96 -23.16 0.15
N GLU A 81 9.57 -23.45 1.39
CA GLU A 81 9.77 -24.77 2.03
C GLU A 81 8.56 -25.17 2.87
#